data_AF-A0A0Q5QAP0-F1
#
_entry.id   AF-A0A0Q5QAP0-F1
#
_cell.length_a   1.000
_cell.length_b   1.000
_cell.length_c   1.000
_cell.angle_alpha   90.00
_cell.angle_beta   90.00
_cell.angle_gamma   90.00
#
_symmetry.space_group_name_H-M   'P 1'
#
loop_
_entity.id
_entity.type
_entity.pdbx_description
1 polymer ?
#
loop_
_entity_poly.entity_id
_entity_poly.type
_entity_poly.pdbx_seq_one_letter_code
_entity_poly.pdbx_strand_id
1 'polypeptide(L)' 'MKKKWLISVSQGSLESVAKELRKQDVQVLEVLDMINVIIAEQGNLSRHQIKSIIGVENVEEENNVSI' A
#
# COMPACT_ATOMS: atom_id res chain seq x y z
N MET A 1 1.71 3.80 17.51
CA MET A 1 1.28 2.80 16.50
C MET A 1 1.76 3.29 15.14
N LYS A 2 2.35 2.43 14.31
CA LYS A 2 2.68 2.80 12.93
C LYS A 2 1.38 3.00 12.15
N LYS A 3 1.32 4.02 11.30
CA LYS A 3 0.14 4.26 10.47
C LYS A 3 0.01 3.14 9.45
N LYS A 4 -1.21 2.67 9.19
CA LYS A 4 -1.46 1.77 8.06
C LYS A 4 -1.85 2.59 6.84
N TRP A 5 -1.48 2.08 5.68
CA TRP A 5 -1.77 2.65 4.39
C TRP A 5 -2.61 1.70 3.56
N LEU A 6 -3.63 2.25 2.92
CA LEU A 6 -4.46 1.61 1.93
C LEU A 6 -3.93 2.03 0.56
N ILE A 7 -3.39 1.07 -0.18
CA ILE A 7 -2.73 1.31 -1.47
C ILE A 7 -3.61 0.68 -2.55
N SER A 8 -4.34 1.50 -3.29
CA SER A 8 -5.11 1.05 -4.44
C SER A 8 -4.17 0.86 -5.63
N VAL A 9 -4.27 -0.28 -6.30
CA VAL A 9 -3.39 -0.64 -7.40
C VAL A 9 -4.20 -0.97 -8.66
N SER A 10 -3.58 -0.75 -9.81
CA SER A 10 -4.16 -1.12 -11.10
C SER A 10 -4.32 -2.64 -11.22
N GLN A 11 -5.35 -3.05 -11.95
CA GLN A 11 -5.64 -4.47 -12.20
C GLN A 11 -4.40 -5.19 -12.76
N GLY A 12 -4.08 -6.36 -12.21
CA GLY A 12 -2.90 -7.14 -12.60
C GLY A 12 -1.57 -6.65 -12.04
N SER A 13 -1.54 -5.55 -11.27
CA SER A 13 -0.33 -4.98 -10.66
C SER A 13 -0.14 -5.34 -9.18
N LEU A 14 -1.06 -6.09 -8.57
CA LEU A 14 -1.01 -6.45 -7.15
C LEU A 14 0.31 -7.10 -6.73
N GLU A 15 0.72 -8.15 -7.44
CA GLU A 15 1.91 -8.91 -7.07
C GLU A 15 3.20 -8.09 -7.30
N SER A 16 3.27 -7.34 -8.40
CA SER A 16 4.42 -6.51 -8.72
C SER A 16 4.59 -5.37 -7.71
N VAL A 17 3.50 -4.68 -7.37
CA VAL A 17 3.49 -3.62 -6.35
C VAL A 17 3.82 -4.20 -4.98
N ALA A 18 3.20 -5.30 -4.55
CA ALA A 18 3.50 -5.92 -3.27
C ALA A 18 4.98 -6.35 -3.14
N LYS A 19 5.57 -6.88 -4.22
CA LYS A 19 6.98 -7.22 -4.27
C LYS A 19 7.87 -5.98 -4.16
N GLU A 20 7.53 -4.91 -4.86
CA GLU A 20 8.29 -3.66 -4.84
C GLU A 20 8.24 -2.98 -3.47
N LEU A 21 7.06 -2.97 -2.82
CA LEU A 21 6.90 -2.49 -1.45
C LEU A 21 7.82 -3.23 -0.47
N ARG A 22 7.85 -4.57 -0.54
CA ARG A 22 8.72 -5.38 0.33
C ARG A 22 10.21 -5.10 0.11
N LYS A 23 10.65 -4.82 -1.13
CA LYS A 23 12.05 -4.44 -1.42
C LYS A 23 12.43 -3.10 -0.79
N GLN A 24 11.47 -2.21 -0.61
CA GLN A 24 11.65 -0.89 -0.03
C GLN A 24 11.39 -0.87 1.49
N ASP A 25 11.46 -2.04 2.14
CA ASP A 25 11.27 -2.21 3.58
C ASP A 25 9.88 -1.74 4.07
N VAL A 26 8.87 -1.81 3.18
CA VAL A 26 7.47 -1.61 3.54
C VAL A 26 6.86 -2.96 3.89
N GLN A 27 6.32 -3.06 5.10
CA GLN A 27 5.65 -4.26 5.57
C GLN A 27 4.25 -4.34 4.97
N VAL A 28 4.07 -5.25 4.01
CA VAL A 28 2.75 -5.63 3.48
C VAL A 28 2.04 -6.49 4.52
N LEU A 29 0.89 -6.03 5.01
CA LEU A 29 0.07 -6.71 6.00
C LEU A 29 -0.95 -7.64 5.33
N GLU A 30 -1.65 -7.11 4.33
CA GLU A 30 -2.75 -7.81 3.67
C GLU A 30 -2.86 -7.38 2.20
N VAL A 31 -3.32 -8.30 1.37
CA VAL A 31 -3.58 -8.05 -0.05
C VAL A 31 -5.04 -8.42 -0.30
N LEU A 32 -5.86 -7.41 -0.58
CA LEU A 32 -7.27 -7.52 -0.90
C LEU A 32 -7.42 -7.56 -2.42
N ASP A 33 -7.19 -8.74 -2.97
CA ASP A 33 -7.19 -9.07 -4.39
C ASP A 33 -8.55 -8.81 -5.08
N MET A 34 -9.66 -9.03 -4.38
CA MET A 34 -11.00 -8.75 -4.93
C MET A 34 -11.24 -7.27 -5.30
N ILE A 35 -10.56 -6.34 -4.60
CA ILE A 35 -10.72 -4.90 -4.79
C ILE A 35 -9.43 -4.19 -5.23
N ASN A 36 -8.38 -4.94 -5.55
CA ASN A 36 -7.06 -4.42 -5.90
C ASN A 36 -6.50 -3.42 -4.86
N VAL A 37 -6.54 -3.77 -3.58
CA VAL A 37 -5.99 -2.96 -2.49
C VAL A 37 -4.92 -3.72 -1.72
N ILE A 38 -3.83 -3.04 -1.36
CA ILE A 38 -2.79 -3.55 -0.47
C ILE A 38 -2.84 -2.75 0.83
N ILE A 39 -2.93 -3.44 1.96
CA ILE A 39 -2.76 -2.84 3.29
C ILE A 39 -1.31 -3.02 3.69
N ALA A 40 -0.64 -1.92 4.01
CA ALA A 40 0.75 -1.92 4.43
C ALA A 40 0.97 -1.02 5.65
N GLU A 41 1.96 -1.33 6.48
CA GLU A 41 2.40 -0.37 7.50
C GLU A 41 3.33 0.68 6.88
N GLN A 42 3.23 1.90 7.39
CA GLN A 42 4.20 2.94 7.11
C GLN A 42 5.59 2.49 7.58
N GLY A 43 6.43 2.12 6.60
CA GLY A 43 7.86 1.94 6.77
C GLY A 43 8.59 3.28 6.72
N ASN A 44 9.79 3.29 6.13
CA ASN A 44 10.59 4.51 5.95
C ASN A 44 10.20 5.34 4.71
N LEU A 45 9.24 4.87 3.91
CA LEU A 45 8.77 5.59 2.74
C LEU A 45 7.76 6.66 3.11
N SER A 46 7.76 7.74 2.33
CA SER A 46 6.70 8.73 2.27
C SER A 46 5.59 8.29 1.31
N ARG A 47 4.39 8.85 1.49
CA ARG A 47 3.22 8.62 0.62
C ARG A 47 3.55 8.87 -0.86
N HIS A 48 4.33 9.92 -1.15
CA HIS A 48 4.75 10.29 -2.50
C HIS A 48 5.65 9.24 -3.14
N GLN A 49 6.54 8.61 -2.36
CA GLN A 49 7.40 7.54 -2.87
C GLN A 49 6.59 6.29 -3.24
N ILE A 50 5.61 5.89 -2.41
CA ILE A 50 4.73 4.78 -2.78
C ILE A 50 3.91 5.09 -4.02
N LYS A 51 3.36 6.31 -4.11
CA LYS A 51 2.59 6.73 -5.28
C LYS A 51 3.41 6.74 -6.59
N SER A 52 4.73 6.77 -6.49
CA SER A 52 5.63 6.68 -7.65
C SER A 52 5.88 5.25 -8.15
N ILE A 53 5.46 4.23 -7.39
CA ILE A 53 5.57 2.82 -7.81
C ILE A 53 4.60 2.57 -8.97
N ILE A 54 5.12 1.97 -10.04
CA ILE A 54 4.33 1.62 -11.23
C ILE A 54 3.18 0.68 -10.82
N GLY A 55 1.96 1.05 -11.20
CA GLY A 55 0.75 0.29 -10.88
C GLY A 55 0.07 0.73 -9.58
N VAL A 56 0.60 1.70 -8.84
CA VAL A 56 -0.13 2.36 -7.73
C VAL A 56 -1.00 3.48 -8.28
N GLU A 57 -2.28 3.46 -7.91
CA GLU A 57 -3.26 4.48 -8.31
C GLU A 57 -3.50 5.49 -7.19
N ASN A 58 -3.67 4.99 -5.95
CA ASN A 58 -3.89 5.82 -4.79
C ASN A 58 -3.20 5.27 -3.54
N VAL A 59 -2.91 6.18 -2.62
CA VAL A 59 -2.38 5.86 -1.29
C VAL A 59 -3.14 6.69 -0.27
N GLU A 60 -3.81 6.04 0.66
CA GLU A 60 -4.60 6.65 1.73
C GLU A 60 -4.06 6.18 3.08
N GLU A 61 -4.11 7.06 4.09
CA GLU A 61 -3.82 6.65 5.46
C GLU A 61 -5.09 6.05 6.07
N GLU A 62 -4.98 4.91 6.75
CA GLU A 62 -6.05 4.37 7.58
C GLU A 62 -6.31 5.39 8.70
N ASN A 63 -7.32 6.23 8.49
CA ASN A 63 -7.85 7.07 9.55
C ASN A 63 -8.66 6.14 10.45
N ASN A 64 -8.28 6.03 11.72
CA ASN A 64 -9.13 5.40 12.73
C ASN A 64 -10.46 6.15 12.76
N VAL A 65 -11.46 5.63 12.03
CA VAL A 65 -12.84 6.04 12.23
C VAL A 65 -13.28 5.31 13.49
N SER A 66 -13.13 5.96 14.64
CA SER A 66 -13.87 5.55 15.83
C SER A 66 -15.35 5.82 15.54
N ILE A 67 -16.11 4.77 15.27
CA ILE A 67 -17.57 4.81 15.24
C ILE A 67 -18.08 4.51 16.66
#